data_AF-A0A7C3L1M2-F1
#
_entry.id   AF-A0A7C3L1M2-F1
#
_cell.length_a   1.000
_cell.length_b   1.000
_cell.length_c   1.000
_cell.angle_alpha   90.00
_cell.angle_beta   90.00
_cell.angle_gamma   90.00
#
_symmetry.space_group_name_H-M   'P 1'
#
loop_
_entity.id
_entity.type
_entity.pdbx_description
1 polymer ?
#
loop_
_entity_poly.entity_id
_entity_poly.type
_entity_poly.pdbx_seq_one_letter_code
_entity_poly.pdbx_strand_id
1 'polypeptide(L)'
;MRRDSSLSARAWLLVVALLGVLASNTARAGVEFHVGVEAGVSPKPVSGRLIVLVIKEGARLRPGVQPIDGPFWDDPQPIFGMDVSNLTAGTSVV
;
A
#
# COMPACT_ATOMS: atom_id res chain seq x y z
N MET A 1 -17.61 6.28 -56.33
CA MET A 1 -17.67 6.80 -54.95
C MET A 1 -17.15 5.71 -54.00
N ARG A 2 -15.82 5.61 -53.89
CA ARG A 2 -15.12 4.57 -53.11
C ARG A 2 -14.87 5.16 -51.74
N ARG A 3 -15.61 4.69 -50.72
CA ARG A 3 -15.51 5.18 -49.34
C ARG A 3 -14.20 4.65 -48.77
N ASP A 4 -13.23 5.53 -48.49
CA ASP A 4 -11.90 5.17 -48.01
C ASP A 4 -12.00 4.46 -46.64
N SER A 5 -12.01 3.13 -46.67
CA SER A 5 -12.14 2.24 -45.51
C SER A 5 -10.91 2.22 -44.60
N SER A 6 -9.81 2.86 -45.03
CA SER A 6 -8.56 2.94 -44.27
C SER A 6 -8.62 3.97 -43.14
N LEU A 7 -9.43 5.02 -43.28
CA LEU A 7 -9.61 6.07 -42.26
C LEU A 7 -10.44 5.58 -41.07
N SER A 8 -11.46 4.74 -41.31
CA SER A 8 -12.25 4.13 -40.24
C SER A 8 -11.43 3.12 -39.44
N ALA A 9 -10.62 2.29 -40.10
CA ALA A 9 -9.75 1.32 -39.44
C ALA A 9 -8.74 2.00 -38.50
N ARG A 10 -8.15 3.12 -38.91
CA ARG A 10 -7.23 3.92 -38.08
C ARG A 10 -7.93 4.56 -36.87
N ALA A 11 -9.15 5.07 -37.06
CA ALA A 11 -9.95 5.61 -35.97
C ALA A 11 -10.30 4.52 -34.93
N TRP A 12 -10.67 3.32 -35.39
CA TRP A 12 -10.94 2.18 -34.51
C TRP A 12 -9.71 1.72 -33.73
N LEU A 13 -8.53 1.67 -34.37
CA LEU A 13 -7.28 1.34 -33.69
C LEU A 13 -6.93 2.36 -32.59
N LEU A 14 -7.17 3.65 -32.83
CA LEU A 14 -6.95 4.70 -31.84
C LEU A 14 -7.92 4.58 -30.65
N VAL A 15 -9.20 4.27 -30.91
CA VAL A 15 -10.19 4.04 -29.85
C VAL A 15 -9.83 2.83 -29.00
N VAL A 16 -9.42 1.71 -29.63
CA VAL A 16 -9.01 0.51 -28.91
C VAL A 16 -7.75 0.75 -28.09
N ALA A 17 -6.76 1.47 -28.65
CA ALA A 17 -5.55 1.84 -27.92
C ALA A 17 -5.87 2.75 -26.70
N LEU A 18 -6.75 3.73 -26.87
CA LEU A 18 -7.18 4.63 -25.80
C LEU A 18 -7.94 3.88 -24.69
N LEU A 19 -8.83 2.95 -25.06
CA LEU A 19 -9.54 2.09 -24.12
C LEU A 19 -8.57 1.16 -23.36
N GLY A 20 -7.53 0.65 -24.02
CA GLY A 20 -6.49 -0.15 -23.38
C GLY A 20 -5.70 0.64 -22.33
N VAL A 21 -5.38 1.92 -22.60
CA VAL A 21 -4.69 2.79 -21.63
C VAL A 21 -5.59 3.11 -20.43
N LEU A 22 -6.88 3.39 -20.65
CA LEU A 22 -7.84 3.67 -19.58
C LEU A 22 -8.12 2.44 -18.70
N ALA A 23 -8.13 1.24 -19.27
CA ALA A 23 -8.28 -0.01 -18.53
C ALA A 23 -7.04 -0.41 -17.72
N SER A 24 -5.89 0.21 -17.98
CA SER A 24 -4.62 -0.07 -17.30
C SER A 24 -4.48 0.63 -15.95
N ASN A 25 -5.53 1.27 -15.44
CA ASN A 25 -5.57 1.76 -14.06
C ASN A 25 -5.81 0.58 -13.11
N THR A 26 -4.89 -0.39 -13.12
CA THR A 26 -4.82 -1.43 -12.12
C THR A 26 -4.59 -0.73 -10.79
N ALA A 27 -5.64 -0.65 -9.97
CA ALA A 27 -5.53 -0.22 -8.59
C ALA A 27 -4.40 -1.02 -7.95
N ARG A 28 -3.27 -0.36 -7.72
CA ARG A 28 -2.15 -0.96 -7.01
C ARG A 28 -2.63 -1.02 -5.56
N ALA A 29 -3.18 -2.17 -5.16
CA ALA A 29 -3.56 -2.40 -3.78
C ALA A 29 -2.36 -2.02 -2.90
N GLY A 30 -2.52 -0.99 -2.08
CA GLY A 30 -1.51 -0.58 -1.12
C GLY A 30 -1.25 -1.71 -0.13
N VAL A 31 -0.12 -1.66 0.56
CA VAL A 31 0.11 -2.55 1.70
C VAL A 31 -0.85 -2.12 2.81
N GLU A 32 -1.66 -3.06 3.31
CA GLU A 32 -2.63 -2.85 4.38
C GLU A 32 -2.17 -3.63 5.63
N PHE A 33 -2.18 -2.97 6.79
CA PHE A 33 -1.78 -3.58 8.06
C PHE A 33 -2.99 -3.63 8.99
N HIS A 34 -3.48 -4.83 9.29
CA HIS A 34 -4.51 -5.00 10.31
C HIS A 34 -3.86 -5.21 11.68
N VAL A 35 -4.08 -4.28 12.61
CA VAL A 35 -3.50 -4.34 13.96
C VAL A 35 -4.59 -4.43 15.00
N GLY A 36 -4.56 -5.49 15.81
CA GLY A 36 -5.45 -5.68 16.96
C GLY A 36 -4.68 -5.83 18.26
N VAL A 37 -5.35 -5.54 19.38
CA VAL A 37 -4.81 -5.77 20.73
C VAL A 37 -5.46 -7.02 21.29
N GLU A 38 -4.64 -7.96 21.75
CA GLU A 38 -5.13 -9.17 22.41
C GLU A 38 -5.66 -8.85 23.80
N ALA A 39 -6.70 -9.57 24.25
CA ALA A 39 -7.32 -9.37 25.56
C ALA A 39 -6.34 -9.51 26.75
N GLY A 40 -5.27 -10.30 26.59
CA GLY A 40 -4.23 -10.46 27.60
C GLY A 40 -3.29 -9.27 27.75
N VAL A 41 -3.25 -8.36 26.76
CA VAL A 41 -2.34 -7.19 26.76
C VAL A 41 -2.95 -6.03 27.55
N SER A 42 -4.24 -5.75 27.36
CA SER A 42 -4.95 -4.74 28.12
C SER A 42 -6.42 -5.14 28.30
N PRO A 43 -6.94 -5.17 29.55
CA PRO A 43 -8.35 -5.41 29.80
C PRO A 43 -9.23 -4.17 29.54
N LYS A 44 -8.63 -3.03 29.20
CA LYS A 44 -9.32 -1.75 28.95
C LYS A 44 -9.03 -1.25 27.53
N PRO A 45 -9.95 -0.47 26.91
CA PRO A 45 -9.67 0.20 25.64
C PRO A 45 -8.39 1.03 25.73
N VAL A 46 -7.58 0.98 24.67
CA VAL A 46 -6.30 1.72 24.61
C VAL A 46 -6.36 2.82 23.56
N SER A 47 -5.74 3.95 23.90
CA SER A 47 -5.56 5.09 23.01
C SER A 47 -4.08 5.46 22.99
N GLY A 48 -3.59 5.94 21.85
CA GLY A 48 -2.19 6.30 21.69
C GLY A 48 -1.80 6.40 20.23
N ARG A 49 -0.51 6.23 19.96
CA ARG A 49 0.02 6.20 18.60
C ARG A 49 0.44 4.79 18.23
N LEU A 50 -0.13 4.27 17.14
CA LEU A 50 0.34 3.06 16.49
C LEU A 50 1.45 3.43 15.51
N ILE A 51 2.58 2.75 15.62
CA ILE A 51 3.71 2.89 14.70
C ILE A 51 4.04 1.51 14.14
N VAL A 52 4.10 1.39 12.81
CA VAL A 52 4.50 0.17 12.12
C VAL A 52 5.83 0.44 11.42
N LEU A 53 6.86 -0.28 11.87
CA LEU A 53 8.21 -0.22 11.33
C LEU A 53 8.46 -1.48 10.50
N VAL A 54 8.88 -1.31 9.25
CA VAL A 54 9.15 -2.44 8.34
C VAL A 54 10.52 -2.29 7.70
N ILE A 55 11.17 -3.42 7.42
CA ILE A 55 12.32 -3.47 6.52
C ILE A 55 11.83 -4.12 5.23
N LYS A 56 12.00 -3.43 4.09
CA LYS A 56 11.62 -3.98 2.79
C LYS A 56 12.46 -5.21 2.47
N GLU A 57 11.85 -6.17 1.79
CA GLU A 57 12.60 -7.26 1.18
C GLU A 57 13.67 -6.69 0.23
N GLY A 58 14.90 -7.22 0.32
CA GLY A 58 16.03 -6.75 -0.46
C GLY A 58 16.67 -5.44 0.01
N ALA A 59 16.28 -4.89 1.17
CA ALA A 59 16.95 -3.73 1.76
C ALA A 59 18.45 -4.01 1.96
N ARG A 60 19.29 -3.03 1.65
CA ARG A 60 20.76 -3.10 1.75
C ARG A 60 21.23 -2.79 3.17
N LEU A 61 20.59 -3.44 4.14
CA LEU A 61 20.92 -3.33 5.55
C LEU A 61 21.79 -4.50 5.99
N ARG A 62 22.50 -4.34 7.11
CA ARG A 62 23.30 -5.42 7.68
C ARG A 62 22.39 -6.59 8.09
N PRO A 63 22.83 -7.84 7.96
CA PRO A 63 22.06 -8.98 8.46
C PRO A 63 21.75 -8.82 9.95
N GLY A 64 20.53 -9.20 10.34
CA GLY A 64 20.11 -9.24 11.75
C GLY A 64 19.67 -7.91 12.35
N VAL A 65 19.66 -6.80 11.58
CA VAL A 65 19.03 -5.56 12.07
C VAL A 65 17.52 -5.74 12.16
N GLN A 66 16.93 -5.12 13.19
CA GLN A 66 15.49 -5.08 13.38
C GLN A 66 14.93 -3.75 12.90
N PRO A 67 13.65 -3.67 12.49
CA PRO A 67 13.05 -2.41 12.05
C PRO A 67 13.15 -1.27 13.08
N ILE A 68 13.20 -1.60 14.37
CA ILE A 68 13.32 -0.63 15.47
C ILE A 68 14.74 -0.03 15.61
N ASP A 69 15.76 -0.64 14.99
CA ASP A 69 17.14 -0.14 15.05
C ASP A 69 17.37 1.09 14.15
N GLY A 70 16.35 1.50 13.39
CA GLY A 70 16.38 2.68 12.55
C GLY A 70 16.46 4.00 13.34
N PRO A 71 16.49 5.15 12.65
CA PRO A 71 16.30 5.29 11.19
C PRO A 71 17.53 4.85 10.39
N PHE A 72 17.28 4.20 9.24
CA PHE A 72 18.30 3.78 8.30
C PHE A 72 18.51 4.85 7.23
N TRP A 73 19.48 5.75 7.41
CA TRP A 73 19.66 6.92 6.54
C TRP A 73 20.12 6.57 5.12
N ASP A 74 21.01 5.58 4.99
CA ASP A 74 21.60 5.19 3.70
C ASP A 74 20.67 4.32 2.84
N ASP A 75 19.71 3.64 3.49
CA ASP A 75 18.66 2.89 2.83
C ASP A 75 17.33 3.11 3.60
N PRO A 76 16.63 4.24 3.35
CA PRO A 76 15.44 4.62 4.09
C PRO A 76 14.32 3.59 4.01
N GLN A 77 13.92 3.11 5.18
CA GLN A 77 12.82 2.16 5.30
C GLN A 77 11.50 2.86 5.66
N PRO A 78 10.35 2.30 5.23
CA PRO A 78 9.04 2.87 5.53
C PRO A 78 8.74 2.87 7.04
N ILE A 79 8.12 3.97 7.47
CA ILE A 79 7.55 4.12 8.81
C ILE A 79 6.11 4.57 8.61
N PHE A 80 5.17 3.78 9.12
CA PHE A 80 3.75 4.13 9.11
C PHE A 80 3.31 4.49 10.52
N GLY A 81 2.45 5.49 10.64
CA GLY A 81 1.96 5.93 11.94
C GLY A 81 0.53 6.45 11.84
N MET A 82 -0.27 6.09 12.83
CA MET A 82 -1.60 6.64 13.02
C MET A 82 -1.89 6.82 14.51
N ASP A 83 -2.72 7.79 14.83
CA ASP A 83 -3.28 7.92 16.18
C ASP A 83 -4.50 7.00 16.29
N VAL A 84 -4.56 6.24 17.38
CA VAL A 84 -5.62 5.27 17.67
C VAL A 84 -6.34 5.72 18.93
N SER A 85 -7.67 5.64 18.92
CA SER A 85 -8.52 6.01 20.05
C SER A 85 -9.46 4.88 20.39
N ASN A 86 -9.55 4.52 21.67
CA ASN A 86 -10.49 3.53 22.21
C ASN A 86 -10.45 2.17 21.51
N LEU A 87 -9.25 1.68 21.14
CA LEU A 87 -9.08 0.35 20.55
C LEU A 87 -9.37 -0.72 21.61
N THR A 88 -10.43 -1.50 21.38
CA THR A 88 -10.89 -2.58 22.24
C THR A 88 -10.28 -3.91 21.84
N ALA A 89 -10.06 -4.79 22.82
CA ALA A 89 -9.53 -6.12 22.55
C ALA A 89 -10.44 -6.90 21.60
N GLY A 90 -9.83 -7.59 20.64
CA GLY A 90 -10.55 -8.34 19.60
C GLY A 90 -11.07 -7.49 18.44
N THR A 91 -10.82 -6.18 18.43
CA THR A 91 -11.04 -5.31 17.24
C THR A 91 -9.71 -4.99 16.57
N SER A 92 -9.74 -4.61 15.29
CA SER A 92 -8.54 -4.25 14.52
C SER A 92 -8.70 -2.89 13.87
N VAL A 93 -7.60 -2.16 13.78
CA VAL A 93 -7.45 -0.94 12.96
C VAL A 93 -6.66 -1.26 11.69
N VAL A 94 -6.81 -0.38 10.70
CA VAL A 94 -6.20 -0.45 9.38
C VAL A 94 -5.45 0.84 9.09
#